data_AF-A0A2V5VLA4-F1
#
_entry.id   AF-A0A2V5VLA4-F1
#
_cell.length_a   1.000
_cell.length_b   1.000
_cell.length_c   1.000
_cell.angle_alpha   90.00
_cell.angle_beta   90.00
_cell.angle_gamma   90.00
#
_symmetry.space_group_name_H-M   'P 1'
#
loop_
_entity.id
_entity.type
_entity.pdbx_description
1 polymer ?
#
loop_
_entity_poly.entity_id
_entity_poly.type
_entity_poly.pdbx_seq_one_letter_code
_entity_poly.pdbx_strand_id
1 'polypeptide(L)'
;MVSTALASILRSGRADFNARFVAARRIHPELEPGAFTGFLGTAVDDLAQAVEKVRADRLGEVTMAAYDAALELVGQKLAGPGARMKAIEEGWCRILPKAASLVAMAPGRLIPAVCNAVHQLASTPGARPAHWIETMEELAPQCADADAFLKLGQVAAWRAGLAHLRSGAIAAADALPEPMALAAFGAKSGSSWAGVRERLLANPWFDPASEPKPSSTLRVVTQAGSFKGFGGLFIEPPLVVSSGEHFLVRSESECWLLTADVFGATFHRASIKEFE
;
A
#
# COMPACT_ATOMS: atom_id res chain seq x y z
N MET A 1 -0.74 28.67 -0.87
CA MET A 1 0.42 29.22 -0.13
C MET A 1 0.91 28.11 0.77
N VAL A 2 2.23 27.88 0.84
CA VAL A 2 2.83 26.89 1.76
C VAL A 2 2.97 27.49 3.17
N SER A 3 2.96 26.64 4.19
CA SER A 3 3.18 27.01 5.58
C SER A 3 4.52 27.70 5.82
N THR A 4 4.64 28.41 6.94
CA THR A 4 5.90 29.03 7.37
C THR A 4 7.00 27.99 7.58
N ALA A 5 6.64 26.79 8.05
CA ALA A 5 7.55 25.68 8.29
C ALA A 5 8.23 25.24 6.99
N LEU A 6 7.44 24.86 5.98
CA LEU A 6 7.94 24.43 4.69
C LEU A 6 8.66 25.57 3.95
N ALA A 7 8.10 26.79 3.99
CA ALA A 7 8.71 27.95 3.36
C ALA A 7 10.11 28.28 3.91
N SER A 8 10.32 28.12 5.22
CA SER A 8 11.61 28.36 5.86
C SER A 8 12.68 27.39 5.34
N ILE A 9 12.37 26.09 5.32
CA ILE A 9 13.28 25.04 4.83
C ILE A 9 13.59 25.21 3.34
N LEU A 10 12.57 25.44 2.51
CA LEU A 10 12.76 25.65 1.07
C LEU A 10 13.61 26.91 0.79
N ARG A 11 13.46 27.96 1.60
CA ARG A 11 14.25 29.20 1.47
C ARG A 11 15.70 28.98 1.86
N SER A 12 15.97 28.28 2.97
CA SER A 12 17.34 27.98 3.40
C SER A 12 18.06 27.03 2.44
N GLY A 13 17.33 26.08 1.83
CA GLY A 13 17.86 25.10 0.89
C GLY A 13 17.69 25.45 -0.60
N ARG A 14 17.37 26.71 -0.94
CA ARG A 14 16.88 27.10 -2.28
C ARG A 14 17.74 26.60 -3.44
N ALA A 15 19.06 26.69 -3.32
CA ALA A 15 19.97 26.24 -4.38
C ALA A 15 19.90 24.73 -4.62
N ASP A 16 19.85 23.94 -3.54
CA ASP A 16 19.80 22.47 -3.60
C ASP A 16 18.46 21.98 -4.17
N PHE A 17 17.33 22.49 -3.65
CA PHE A 17 16.00 22.14 -4.18
C PHE A 17 15.85 22.49 -5.66
N ASN A 18 16.35 23.66 -6.09
CA ASN A 18 16.32 24.04 -7.50
C ASN A 18 17.18 23.10 -8.36
N ALA A 19 18.36 22.70 -7.88
CA ALA A 19 19.22 21.76 -8.59
C ALA A 19 18.54 20.38 -8.76
N ARG A 20 17.88 19.88 -7.70
CA ARG A 20 17.10 18.64 -7.73
C ARG A 20 15.93 18.71 -8.71
N PHE A 21 15.17 19.80 -8.70
CA PHE A 21 14.07 19.99 -9.66
C PHE A 21 14.59 19.99 -11.11
N VAL A 22 15.70 20.67 -11.39
CA VAL A 22 16.33 20.67 -12.72
C VAL A 22 16.82 19.27 -13.10
N ALA A 23 17.40 18.52 -12.17
CA ALA A 23 17.82 17.13 -12.41
C ALA A 23 16.61 16.23 -12.72
N ALA A 24 15.55 16.33 -11.92
CA ALA A 24 14.31 15.58 -12.14
C ALA A 24 13.67 15.90 -13.49
N ARG A 25 13.67 17.15 -13.96
CA ARG A 25 13.19 17.51 -15.30
C ARG A 25 13.99 16.90 -16.45
N ARG A 26 15.25 16.52 -16.23
CA ARG A 26 16.04 15.78 -17.24
C ARG A 26 15.61 14.32 -17.34
N ILE A 27 15.16 13.74 -16.23
CA ILE A 27 14.66 12.36 -16.16
C ILE A 27 13.19 12.31 -16.63
N HIS A 28 12.39 13.28 -16.19
CA HIS A 28 10.96 13.41 -16.47
C HIS A 28 10.70 14.74 -17.20
N PRO A 29 10.88 14.81 -18.54
CA PRO A 29 10.68 16.05 -19.31
C PRO A 29 9.28 16.65 -19.18
N GLU A 30 8.28 15.82 -18.90
CA GLU A 30 6.87 16.21 -18.71
C GLU A 30 6.53 16.69 -17.30
N LEU A 31 7.51 16.75 -16.38
CA LEU A 31 7.33 17.30 -15.03
C LEU A 31 6.89 18.77 -15.10
N GLU A 32 5.62 19.01 -14.81
CA GLU A 32 4.99 20.33 -14.89
C GLU A 32 5.22 21.11 -13.58
N PRO A 33 5.84 22.30 -13.62
CA PRO A 33 6.15 23.08 -12.42
C PRO A 33 4.92 23.43 -11.55
N GLY A 34 3.77 23.72 -12.17
CA GLY A 34 2.53 24.03 -11.48
C GLY A 34 1.96 22.84 -10.71
N ALA A 35 1.90 21.66 -11.33
CA ALA A 35 1.48 20.41 -10.72
C ALA A 35 2.38 20.05 -9.52
N PHE A 36 3.70 20.19 -9.70
CA PHE A 36 4.65 19.97 -8.62
C PHE A 36 4.46 20.96 -7.48
N THR A 37 4.33 22.25 -7.79
CA THR A 37 4.08 23.29 -6.78
C THR A 37 2.74 23.08 -6.06
N GLY A 38 1.73 22.61 -6.78
CA GLY A 38 0.43 22.24 -6.21
C GLY A 38 0.55 21.12 -5.18
N PHE A 39 1.23 20.03 -5.55
CA PHE A 39 1.47 18.91 -4.64
C PHE A 39 2.34 19.29 -3.43
N LEU A 40 3.34 20.16 -3.63
CA LEU A 40 4.11 20.73 -2.52
C LEU A 40 3.23 21.54 -1.56
N GLY A 41 2.31 22.33 -2.11
CA GLY A 41 1.40 23.21 -1.37
C GLY A 41 0.29 22.50 -0.62
N THR A 42 0.10 21.20 -0.84
CA THR A 42 -0.91 20.39 -0.18
C THR A 42 -0.25 19.24 0.58
N ALA A 43 0.05 18.14 -0.11
CA ALA A 43 0.47 16.88 0.48
C ALA A 43 1.80 16.98 1.26
N VAL A 44 2.78 17.71 0.73
CA VAL A 44 4.08 17.90 1.41
C VAL A 44 3.96 18.92 2.54
N ASP A 45 3.18 19.99 2.36
CA ASP A 45 3.00 21.03 3.39
C ASP A 45 2.25 20.51 4.61
N ASP A 46 1.22 19.68 4.42
CA ASP A 46 0.48 19.05 5.53
C ASP A 46 1.39 18.12 6.35
N LEU A 47 2.25 17.34 5.68
CA LEU A 47 3.25 16.52 6.34
C LEU A 47 4.28 17.38 7.09
N ALA A 48 4.79 18.44 6.47
CA ALA A 48 5.75 19.35 7.08
C ALA A 48 5.18 19.99 8.36
N GLN A 49 3.94 20.46 8.33
CA GLN A 49 3.25 21.01 9.50
C GLN A 49 3.03 19.96 10.60
N ALA A 50 2.68 18.72 10.23
CA ALA A 50 2.53 17.64 11.20
C ALA A 50 3.88 17.29 11.88
N VAL A 51 4.96 17.24 11.09
CA VAL A 51 6.32 17.00 11.61
C VAL A 51 6.83 18.13 12.47
N GLU A 52 6.61 19.39 12.10
CA GLU A 52 6.99 20.55 12.93
C GLU A 52 6.38 20.44 14.34
N LYS A 53 5.11 20.04 14.44
CA LYS A 53 4.41 19.89 15.73
C LYS A 53 4.99 18.79 16.62
N VAL A 54 5.50 17.71 16.05
CA VAL A 54 5.95 16.54 16.82
C VAL A 54 7.47 16.47 16.99
N ARG A 55 8.24 16.91 15.97
CA ARG A 55 9.70 16.78 15.83
C ARG A 55 10.28 17.84 14.88
N ALA A 56 10.22 19.11 15.28
CA ALA A 56 10.74 20.23 14.50
C ALA A 56 12.25 20.08 14.13
N ASP A 57 13.03 19.41 14.97
CA ASP A 57 14.46 19.10 14.74
C ASP A 57 14.70 18.22 13.51
N ARG A 58 13.69 17.46 13.08
CA ARG A 58 13.75 16.54 11.94
C ARG A 58 13.12 17.10 10.67
N LEU A 59 12.53 18.29 10.74
CA LEU A 59 11.74 18.87 9.63
C LEU A 59 12.53 18.94 8.32
N GLY A 60 13.78 19.41 8.36
CA GLY A 60 14.62 19.52 7.15
C GLY A 60 14.86 18.19 6.44
N GLU A 61 15.12 17.12 7.18
CA GLU A 61 15.33 15.78 6.63
C GLU A 61 14.03 15.21 6.02
N VAL A 62 12.90 15.39 6.71
CA VAL A 62 11.59 14.96 6.17
C VAL A 62 11.23 15.75 4.92
N THR A 63 11.41 17.07 4.92
CA THR A 63 11.13 17.91 3.74
C THR A 63 11.96 17.47 2.54
N MET A 64 13.25 17.15 2.72
CA MET A 64 14.09 16.69 1.62
C MET A 64 13.56 15.37 1.03
N ALA A 65 13.29 14.38 1.89
CA ALA A 65 12.76 13.09 1.44
C ALA A 65 11.38 13.22 0.77
N ALA A 66 10.50 14.05 1.32
CA ALA A 66 9.19 14.33 0.75
C ALA A 66 9.29 15.06 -0.60
N TYR A 67 10.25 15.98 -0.74
CA TYR A 67 10.49 16.70 -1.99
C TYR A 67 10.97 15.75 -3.10
N ASP A 68 11.93 14.88 -2.81
CA ASP A 68 12.46 13.91 -3.78
C ASP A 68 11.36 12.93 -4.22
N ALA A 69 10.57 12.41 -3.29
CA ALA A 69 9.45 11.54 -3.62
C ALA A 69 8.34 12.29 -4.38
N ALA A 70 8.07 13.56 -4.08
CA ALA A 70 7.14 14.38 -4.87
C ALA A 70 7.60 14.60 -6.32
N LEU A 71 8.91 14.80 -6.54
CA LEU A 71 9.48 14.93 -7.90
C LEU A 71 9.21 13.67 -8.73
N GLU A 72 9.44 12.49 -8.14
CA GLU A 72 9.20 11.21 -8.80
C GLU A 72 7.71 10.98 -9.07
N LEU A 73 6.86 11.19 -8.07
CA LEU A 73 5.41 10.94 -8.21
C LEU A 73 4.76 11.85 -9.24
N VAL A 74 5.07 13.15 -9.23
CA VAL A 74 4.52 14.09 -10.20
C VAL A 74 5.15 13.86 -11.58
N GLY A 75 6.45 13.60 -11.66
CA GLY A 75 7.15 13.31 -12.91
C GLY A 75 6.60 12.08 -13.63
N GLN A 76 6.23 11.05 -12.89
CA GLN A 76 5.62 9.82 -13.42
C GLN A 76 4.09 9.89 -13.59
N LYS A 77 3.47 11.05 -13.35
CA LYS A 77 1.99 11.26 -13.38
C LYS A 77 1.23 10.32 -12.43
N LEU A 78 1.86 10.00 -11.31
CA LEU A 78 1.29 9.22 -10.21
C LEU A 78 0.61 10.09 -9.16
N ALA A 79 0.97 11.38 -9.08
CA ALA A 79 0.34 12.37 -8.20
C ALA A 79 0.15 13.73 -8.91
N GLY A 80 -0.75 14.55 -8.38
CA GLY A 80 -1.06 15.88 -8.92
C GLY A 80 -2.17 15.89 -9.99
N PRO A 81 -2.42 17.05 -10.63
CA PRO A 81 -3.49 17.20 -11.62
C PRO A 81 -3.36 16.20 -12.78
N GLY A 82 -4.43 15.42 -13.01
CA GLY A 82 -4.44 14.39 -14.06
C GLY A 82 -3.69 13.10 -13.72
N ALA A 83 -3.35 12.89 -12.44
CA ALA A 83 -2.74 11.64 -11.98
C ALA A 83 -3.59 10.43 -12.36
N ARG A 84 -2.91 9.37 -12.82
CA ARG A 84 -3.56 8.10 -13.20
C ARG A 84 -4.02 7.31 -11.98
N MET A 85 -3.53 7.65 -10.78
CA MET A 85 -3.71 6.87 -9.57
C MET A 85 -3.95 7.77 -8.34
N LYS A 86 -5.21 8.20 -8.17
CA LYS A 86 -5.61 9.10 -7.07
C LYS A 86 -5.30 8.57 -5.67
N ALA A 87 -5.29 7.24 -5.50
CA ALA A 87 -5.05 6.60 -4.22
C ALA A 87 -3.67 6.99 -3.61
N ILE A 88 -2.64 7.24 -4.43
CA ILE A 88 -1.31 7.61 -3.93
C ILE A 88 -1.37 8.93 -3.16
N GLU A 89 -2.04 9.94 -3.72
CA GLU A 89 -2.22 11.23 -3.09
C GLU A 89 -3.09 11.11 -1.83
N GLU A 90 -4.14 10.28 -1.85
CA GLU A 90 -4.94 9.98 -0.66
C GLU A 90 -4.11 9.34 0.46
N GLY A 91 -3.28 8.35 0.14
CA GLY A 91 -2.40 7.69 1.11
C GLY A 91 -1.38 8.68 1.69
N TRP A 92 -0.84 9.56 0.86
CA TRP A 92 0.07 10.60 1.31
C TRP A 92 -0.59 11.56 2.29
N CYS A 93 -1.75 12.11 1.93
CA CYS A 93 -2.46 13.11 2.74
C CYS A 93 -3.06 12.54 4.03
N ARG A 94 -3.51 11.27 4.01
CA ARG A 94 -4.20 10.66 5.17
C ARG A 94 -3.24 9.97 6.13
N ILE A 95 -2.21 9.28 5.62
CA ILE A 95 -1.37 8.42 6.47
C ILE A 95 -0.15 9.17 6.98
N LEU A 96 0.60 9.85 6.11
CA LEU A 96 1.91 10.41 6.49
C LEU A 96 1.81 11.48 7.59
N PRO A 97 0.85 12.44 7.57
CA PRO A 97 0.67 13.39 8.65
C PRO A 97 0.27 12.72 9.98
N LYS A 98 -0.53 11.66 9.95
CA LYS A 98 -0.94 10.91 11.14
C LYS A 98 0.22 10.11 11.74
N ALA A 99 1.11 9.62 10.88
CA ALA A 99 2.33 8.91 11.25
C ALA A 99 3.55 9.85 11.37
N ALA A 100 3.38 11.17 11.53
CA ALA A 100 4.46 12.14 11.46
C ALA A 100 5.61 11.87 12.44
N SER A 101 5.32 11.34 13.63
CA SER A 101 6.35 10.94 14.60
C SER A 101 7.27 9.85 14.05
N LEU A 102 6.70 8.85 13.35
CA LEU A 102 7.43 7.76 12.72
C LEU A 102 8.17 8.24 11.46
N VAL A 103 7.51 9.05 10.64
CA VAL A 103 8.11 9.65 9.43
C VAL A 103 9.33 10.51 9.80
N ALA A 104 9.28 11.25 10.91
CA ALA A 104 10.41 12.02 11.41
C ALA A 104 11.63 11.15 11.80
N MET A 105 11.43 9.88 12.15
CA MET A 105 12.51 8.96 12.46
C MET A 105 13.11 8.29 11.22
N ALA A 106 12.30 8.00 10.21
CA ALA A 106 12.73 7.24 9.03
C ALA A 106 12.06 7.72 7.73
N PRO A 107 12.24 8.99 7.31
CA PRO A 107 11.46 9.57 6.22
C PRO A 107 11.75 8.89 4.87
N GLY A 108 13.02 8.62 4.58
CA GLY A 108 13.44 7.93 3.36
C GLY A 108 12.97 6.47 3.26
N ARG A 109 12.48 5.89 4.37
CA ARG A 109 11.93 4.53 4.40
C ARG A 109 10.41 4.52 4.34
N LEU A 110 9.76 5.37 5.13
CA LEU A 110 8.30 5.33 5.30
C LEU A 110 7.55 6.03 4.16
N ILE A 111 8.06 7.15 3.64
CA ILE A 111 7.42 7.85 2.54
C ILE A 111 7.34 6.95 1.30
N PRO A 112 8.46 6.36 0.81
CA PRO A 112 8.38 5.44 -0.33
C PRO A 112 7.56 4.19 -0.06
N ALA A 113 7.57 3.67 1.19
CA ALA A 113 6.81 2.49 1.53
C ALA A 113 5.29 2.70 1.37
N VAL A 114 4.76 3.86 1.78
CA VAL A 114 3.34 4.20 1.58
C VAL A 114 3.02 4.29 0.09
N CYS A 115 3.85 4.99 -0.69
CA CYS A 115 3.66 5.11 -2.14
C CYS A 115 3.66 3.75 -2.83
N ASN A 116 4.62 2.89 -2.51
CA ASN A 116 4.76 1.57 -3.11
C ASN A 116 3.59 0.66 -2.75
N ALA A 117 3.17 0.64 -1.49
CA ALA A 117 2.04 -0.18 -1.05
C ALA A 117 0.74 0.24 -1.76
N VAL A 118 0.46 1.54 -1.80
CA VAL A 118 -0.73 2.05 -2.48
C VAL A 118 -0.66 1.80 -3.98
N HIS A 119 0.52 1.99 -4.61
CA HIS A 119 0.72 1.70 -6.02
C HIS A 119 0.46 0.23 -6.34
N GLN A 120 0.99 -0.68 -5.53
CA GLN A 120 0.79 -2.12 -5.70
C GLN A 120 -0.70 -2.50 -5.56
N LEU A 121 -1.37 -1.98 -4.53
CA LEU A 121 -2.80 -2.21 -4.31
C LEU A 121 -3.64 -1.67 -5.47
N ALA A 122 -3.40 -0.44 -5.89
CA ALA A 122 -4.18 0.18 -6.97
C ALA A 122 -3.92 -0.45 -8.34
N SER A 123 -2.76 -1.08 -8.53
CA SER A 123 -2.43 -1.82 -9.75
C SER A 123 -2.92 -3.28 -9.72
N THR A 124 -3.40 -3.78 -8.57
CA THR A 124 -3.85 -5.16 -8.42
C THR A 124 -5.37 -5.26 -8.57
N PRO A 125 -5.89 -5.97 -9.59
CA PRO A 125 -7.33 -6.17 -9.75
C PRO A 125 -7.97 -6.78 -8.51
N GLY A 126 -9.10 -6.22 -8.07
CA GLY A 126 -9.85 -6.70 -6.90
C GLY A 126 -9.26 -6.30 -5.54
N ALA A 127 -8.07 -5.70 -5.49
CA ALA A 127 -7.55 -5.11 -4.28
C ALA A 127 -8.30 -3.80 -3.92
N ARG A 128 -8.22 -3.42 -2.65
CA ARG A 128 -9.01 -2.34 -2.03
C ARG A 128 -8.08 -1.29 -1.40
N PRO A 129 -7.47 -0.39 -2.20
CA PRO A 129 -6.57 0.64 -1.68
C PRO A 129 -7.19 1.52 -0.59
N ALA A 130 -8.47 1.89 -0.72
CA ALA A 130 -9.17 2.69 0.29
C ALA A 130 -9.22 2.00 1.66
N HIS A 131 -9.51 0.69 1.69
CA HIS A 131 -9.52 -0.10 2.92
C HIS A 131 -8.14 -0.17 3.60
N TRP A 132 -7.08 -0.27 2.78
CA TRP A 132 -5.71 -0.22 3.28
C TRP A 132 -5.39 1.16 3.88
N ILE A 133 -5.74 2.24 3.18
CA ILE A 133 -5.50 3.62 3.64
C ILE A 133 -6.24 3.89 4.95
N GLU A 134 -7.51 3.48 5.07
CA GLU A 134 -8.30 3.60 6.29
C GLU A 134 -7.65 2.87 7.47
N THR A 135 -7.24 1.61 7.25
CA THR A 135 -6.58 0.80 8.28
C THR A 135 -5.26 1.45 8.74
N MET A 136 -4.45 1.92 7.79
CA MET A 136 -3.17 2.56 8.10
C MET A 136 -3.36 3.92 8.76
N GLU A 137 -4.35 4.72 8.36
CA GLU A 137 -4.66 6.01 8.99
C GLU A 137 -5.04 5.82 10.47
N GLU A 138 -5.83 4.80 10.77
CA GLU A 138 -6.30 4.50 12.13
C GLU A 138 -5.20 3.93 13.03
N LEU A 139 -4.41 2.99 12.51
CA LEU A 139 -3.51 2.18 13.32
C LEU A 139 -2.06 2.66 13.30
N ALA A 140 -1.60 3.35 12.24
CA ALA A 140 -0.21 3.81 12.15
C ALA A 140 0.26 4.70 13.31
N PRO A 141 -0.56 5.63 13.87
CA PRO A 141 -0.13 6.45 15.00
C PRO A 141 0.22 5.66 16.27
N GLN A 142 -0.23 4.40 16.34
CA GLN A 142 -0.03 3.50 17.49
C GLN A 142 1.26 2.67 17.34
N CYS A 143 1.90 2.68 16.16
CA CYS A 143 3.15 1.97 15.93
C CYS A 143 4.29 2.60 16.74
N ALA A 144 5.11 1.76 17.36
CA ALA A 144 6.26 2.19 18.15
C ALA A 144 7.43 2.67 17.26
N ASP A 145 7.61 2.05 16.10
CA ASP A 145 8.71 2.31 15.19
C ASP A 145 8.33 2.04 13.72
N ALA A 146 9.30 2.26 12.84
CA ALA A 146 9.14 2.05 11.40
C ALA A 146 8.95 0.57 11.03
N ASP A 147 9.47 -0.38 11.81
CA ASP A 147 9.31 -1.81 11.53
C ASP A 147 7.88 -2.26 11.82
N ALA A 148 7.30 -1.82 12.95
CA ALA A 148 5.91 -2.03 13.29
C ALA A 148 4.98 -1.43 12.22
N PHE A 149 5.27 -0.21 11.74
CA PHE A 149 4.51 0.41 10.65
C PHE A 149 4.49 -0.44 9.37
N LEU A 150 5.64 -0.99 8.97
CA LEU A 150 5.74 -1.78 7.74
C LEU A 150 5.07 -3.15 7.88
N LYS A 151 5.21 -3.80 9.04
CA LYS A 151 4.51 -5.06 9.36
C LYS A 151 3.00 -4.86 9.37
N LEU A 152 2.52 -3.78 9.99
CA LEU A 152 1.11 -3.38 9.95
C LEU A 152 0.64 -3.17 8.50
N GLY A 153 1.44 -2.46 7.69
CA GLY A 153 1.16 -2.27 6.28
C GLY A 153 1.03 -3.57 5.49
N GLN A 154 1.85 -4.58 5.79
CA GLN A 154 1.78 -5.90 5.17
C GLN A 154 0.50 -6.65 5.58
N VAL A 155 0.11 -6.60 6.86
CA VAL A 155 -1.16 -7.19 7.34
C VAL A 155 -2.35 -6.52 6.68
N ALA A 156 -2.39 -5.19 6.68
CA ALA A 156 -3.44 -4.42 6.02
C ALA A 156 -3.50 -4.70 4.52
N ALA A 157 -2.35 -4.89 3.86
CA ALA A 157 -2.29 -5.13 2.41
C ALA A 157 -2.88 -6.50 2.04
N TRP A 158 -2.62 -7.51 2.87
CA TRP A 158 -3.28 -8.81 2.73
C TRP A 158 -4.80 -8.67 2.87
N ARG A 159 -5.29 -8.01 3.93
CA ARG A 159 -6.73 -7.76 4.12
C ARG A 159 -7.37 -6.91 3.05
N ALA A 160 -6.58 -6.06 2.39
CA ALA A 160 -7.01 -5.27 1.25
C ALA A 160 -7.02 -6.07 -0.07
N GLY A 161 -6.67 -7.36 -0.07
CA GLY A 161 -6.88 -8.26 -1.20
C GLY A 161 -5.61 -8.75 -1.89
N LEU A 162 -4.42 -8.43 -1.37
CA LEU A 162 -3.17 -9.05 -1.84
C LEU A 162 -3.01 -10.47 -1.27
N ALA A 163 -3.79 -11.42 -1.77
CA ALA A 163 -3.90 -12.79 -1.25
C ALA A 163 -2.55 -13.53 -1.12
N HIS A 164 -1.62 -13.31 -2.06
CA HIS A 164 -0.27 -13.87 -1.99
C HIS A 164 0.53 -13.44 -0.75
N LEU A 165 0.13 -12.39 -0.03
CA LEU A 165 0.78 -11.95 1.19
C LEU A 165 0.37 -12.75 2.43
N ARG A 166 -0.60 -13.68 2.36
CA ARG A 166 -1.13 -14.42 3.52
C ARG A 166 -0.07 -14.89 4.51
N SER A 167 0.89 -15.70 4.06
CA SER A 167 1.92 -16.26 4.95
C SER A 167 2.81 -15.16 5.54
N GLY A 168 3.19 -14.17 4.73
CA GLY A 168 4.01 -13.05 5.18
C GLY A 168 3.29 -12.13 6.15
N ALA A 169 1.99 -11.90 5.95
CA ALA A 169 1.16 -11.09 6.83
C ALA A 169 0.90 -11.76 8.19
N ILE A 170 0.69 -13.07 8.21
CA ILE A 170 0.60 -13.83 9.48
C ILE A 170 1.93 -13.73 10.25
N ALA A 171 3.07 -13.91 9.56
CA ALA A 171 4.39 -13.76 10.19
C ALA A 171 4.69 -12.30 10.63
N ALA A 172 4.22 -11.31 9.87
CA ALA A 172 4.35 -9.90 10.25
C ALA A 172 3.56 -9.59 11.52
N ALA A 173 2.35 -10.15 11.64
CA ALA A 173 1.50 -10.00 12.82
C ALA A 173 2.10 -10.67 14.07
N ASP A 174 2.85 -11.78 13.93
CA ASP A 174 3.60 -12.38 15.04
C ASP A 174 4.63 -11.43 15.67
N ALA A 175 5.07 -10.41 14.92
CA ALA A 175 6.04 -9.42 15.36
C ALA A 175 5.42 -8.05 15.72
N LEU A 176 4.09 -7.96 15.80
CA LEU A 176 3.35 -6.79 16.28
C LEU A 176 2.88 -6.99 17.72
N PRO A 177 2.64 -5.91 18.49
CA PRO A 177 1.89 -6.01 19.74
C PRO A 177 0.53 -6.67 19.49
N GLU A 178 0.13 -7.63 20.33
CA GLU A 178 -1.10 -8.40 20.15
C GLU A 178 -2.36 -7.54 19.93
N PRO A 179 -2.61 -6.44 20.68
CA PRO A 179 -3.75 -5.57 20.43
C PRO A 179 -3.76 -4.98 19.01
N MET A 180 -2.58 -4.67 18.47
CA MET A 180 -2.42 -4.12 17.12
C MET A 180 -2.63 -5.19 16.06
N ALA A 181 -2.10 -6.40 16.25
CA ALA A 181 -2.35 -7.52 15.34
C ALA A 181 -3.86 -7.82 15.26
N LEU A 182 -4.54 -7.91 16.40
CA LEU A 182 -5.98 -8.15 16.47
C LEU A 182 -6.78 -7.03 15.81
N ALA A 183 -6.45 -5.76 16.10
CA ALA A 183 -7.09 -4.60 15.47
C ALA A 183 -6.87 -4.58 13.95
N ALA A 184 -5.63 -4.87 13.50
CA ALA A 184 -5.29 -4.95 12.09
C ALA A 184 -6.10 -6.04 11.37
N PHE A 185 -6.49 -7.11 12.05
CA PHE A 185 -7.39 -8.16 11.54
C PHE A 185 -8.89 -7.89 11.72
N GLY A 186 -9.26 -6.80 12.42
CA GLY A 186 -10.65 -6.53 12.80
C GLY A 186 -11.23 -7.62 13.71
N ALA A 187 -10.37 -8.33 14.46
CA ALA A 187 -10.78 -9.44 15.30
C ALA A 187 -11.72 -8.96 16.42
N LYS A 188 -12.69 -9.81 16.79
CA LYS A 188 -13.67 -9.49 17.83
C LYS A 188 -12.99 -9.26 19.19
N SER A 189 -13.58 -8.39 20.00
CA SER A 189 -13.17 -8.17 21.39
C SER A 189 -13.11 -9.49 22.17
N GLY A 190 -12.04 -9.67 22.95
CA GLY A 190 -11.78 -10.90 23.71
C GLY A 190 -11.11 -12.02 22.91
N SER A 191 -10.82 -11.82 21.62
CA SER A 191 -9.95 -12.74 20.85
C SER A 191 -8.51 -12.67 21.35
N SER A 192 -7.77 -13.77 21.20
CA SER A 192 -6.31 -13.80 21.35
C SER A 192 -5.63 -13.93 19.99
N TRP A 193 -4.44 -13.33 19.83
CA TRP A 193 -3.70 -13.44 18.58
C TRP A 193 -3.36 -14.90 18.26
N ALA A 194 -2.95 -15.68 19.27
CA ALA A 194 -2.63 -17.11 19.10
C ALA A 194 -3.79 -17.91 18.49
N GLY A 195 -5.02 -17.72 18.97
CA GLY A 195 -6.19 -18.42 18.44
C GLY A 195 -6.61 -17.94 17.05
N VAL A 196 -6.50 -16.63 16.77
CA VAL A 196 -6.73 -16.07 15.44
C VAL A 196 -5.72 -16.62 14.44
N ARG A 197 -4.43 -16.61 14.80
CA ARG A 197 -3.31 -17.11 14.00
C ARG A 197 -3.48 -18.58 13.61
N GLU A 198 -3.80 -19.44 14.58
CA GLU A 198 -4.02 -20.87 14.32
C GLU A 198 -5.11 -21.09 13.27
N ARG A 199 -6.24 -20.37 13.40
CA ARG A 199 -7.34 -20.45 12.44
C ARG A 199 -6.99 -19.88 11.07
N LEU A 200 -6.25 -18.77 11.03
CA LEU A 200 -5.77 -18.15 9.79
C LEU A 200 -4.80 -19.07 9.04
N LEU A 201 -4.03 -19.91 9.72
CA LEU A 201 -3.16 -20.92 9.10
C LEU A 201 -3.98 -22.12 8.61
N ALA A 202 -4.90 -22.62 9.43
CA ALA A 202 -5.70 -23.81 9.14
C ALA A 202 -6.76 -23.59 8.04
N ASN A 203 -7.26 -22.37 7.86
CA ASN A 203 -8.35 -22.08 6.92
C ASN A 203 -8.10 -20.78 6.15
N PRO A 204 -7.80 -20.83 4.83
CA PRO A 204 -7.67 -19.65 3.97
C PRO A 204 -8.94 -18.79 3.90
N TRP A 205 -10.10 -19.38 4.17
CA TRP A 205 -11.40 -18.72 4.07
C TRP A 205 -11.91 -18.15 5.40
N PHE A 206 -11.08 -18.17 6.45
CA PHE A 206 -11.42 -17.60 7.75
C PHE A 206 -11.15 -16.09 7.79
N ASP A 207 -12.21 -15.30 8.04
CA ASP A 207 -12.12 -13.87 8.33
C ASP A 207 -12.31 -13.63 9.84
N PRO A 208 -11.31 -13.08 10.56
CA PRO A 208 -11.43 -12.77 11.98
C PRO A 208 -12.50 -11.72 12.32
N ALA A 209 -12.88 -10.87 11.36
CA ALA A 209 -13.92 -9.86 11.53
C ALA A 209 -15.34 -10.42 11.39
N SER A 210 -15.50 -11.61 10.81
CA SER A 210 -16.79 -12.19 10.46
C SER A 210 -16.98 -13.56 11.11
N GLU A 211 -18.17 -13.82 11.66
CA GLU A 211 -18.56 -15.19 11.97
C GLU A 211 -19.06 -15.87 10.69
N PRO A 212 -18.51 -17.04 10.31
CA PRO A 212 -19.06 -17.78 9.19
C PRO A 212 -20.50 -18.15 9.51
N LYS A 213 -21.46 -17.58 8.79
CA LYS A 213 -22.82 -18.13 8.77
C LYS A 213 -22.74 -19.46 8.03
N PRO A 214 -23.09 -20.60 8.67
CA PRO A 214 -23.12 -21.86 7.96
C PRO A 214 -24.15 -21.74 6.82
N SER A 215 -23.65 -21.75 5.58
CA SER A 215 -24.46 -21.86 4.38
C SER A 215 -24.46 -23.34 3.98
N SER A 216 -25.63 -23.96 3.91
CA SER A 216 -25.78 -25.35 3.47
C SER A 216 -25.66 -25.50 1.95
N THR A 217 -25.46 -24.41 1.20
CA THR A 217 -25.39 -24.40 -0.26
C THR A 217 -24.09 -23.79 -0.77
N LEU A 218 -23.55 -24.39 -1.85
CA LEU A 218 -22.46 -23.81 -2.62
C LEU A 218 -22.91 -22.48 -3.22
N ARG A 219 -22.05 -21.46 -3.10
CA ARG A 219 -22.28 -20.13 -3.68
C ARG A 219 -20.99 -19.56 -4.24
N VAL A 220 -21.11 -18.76 -5.29
CA VAL A 220 -20.00 -17.94 -5.80
C VAL A 220 -19.80 -16.78 -4.82
N VAL A 221 -18.64 -16.73 -4.17
CA VAL A 221 -18.29 -15.66 -3.22
C VAL A 221 -17.43 -14.55 -3.86
N THR A 222 -16.76 -14.87 -4.96
CA THR A 222 -15.92 -13.93 -5.72
C THR A 222 -15.73 -14.44 -7.15
N GLN A 223 -15.29 -13.55 -8.03
CA GLN A 223 -14.85 -13.86 -9.40
C GLN A 223 -13.47 -13.24 -9.60
N ALA A 224 -12.54 -14.00 -10.17
CA ALA A 224 -11.16 -13.56 -10.38
C ALA A 224 -10.74 -13.77 -11.84
N GLY A 225 -10.04 -12.77 -12.38
CA GLY A 225 -9.62 -12.76 -13.77
C GLY A 225 -10.64 -12.13 -14.71
N SER A 226 -10.17 -11.69 -15.86
CA SER A 226 -10.99 -11.05 -16.88
C SER A 226 -10.33 -11.14 -18.26
N PHE A 227 -11.12 -10.89 -19.31
CA PHE A 227 -10.66 -10.90 -20.68
C PHE A 227 -9.76 -9.68 -20.98
N LYS A 228 -8.66 -9.91 -21.69
CA LYS A 228 -7.63 -8.91 -22.01
C LYS A 228 -8.17 -7.74 -22.83
N GLY A 229 -9.15 -7.98 -23.71
CA GLY A 229 -9.82 -6.91 -24.45
C GLY A 229 -10.59 -5.92 -23.57
N PHE A 230 -10.87 -6.27 -22.31
CA PHE A 230 -11.46 -5.38 -21.30
C PHE A 230 -10.46 -5.03 -20.17
N GLY A 231 -9.15 -5.08 -20.47
CA GLY A 231 -8.08 -4.76 -19.51
C GLY A 231 -7.72 -5.90 -18.56
N GLY A 232 -8.16 -7.13 -18.85
CA GLY A 232 -7.85 -8.33 -18.08
C GLY A 232 -6.56 -9.04 -18.47
N LEU A 233 -6.37 -10.24 -17.91
CA LEU A 233 -5.18 -11.06 -18.14
C LEU A 233 -5.31 -12.01 -19.32
N PHE A 234 -6.51 -12.53 -19.58
CA PHE A 234 -6.68 -13.71 -20.43
C PHE A 234 -7.19 -13.33 -21.81
N ILE A 235 -6.55 -13.81 -22.88
CA ILE A 235 -6.99 -13.57 -24.26
C ILE A 235 -7.99 -14.63 -24.76
N GLU A 236 -8.11 -15.73 -24.03
CA GLU A 236 -9.05 -16.82 -24.27
C GLU A 236 -9.51 -17.39 -22.91
N PRO A 237 -10.64 -18.12 -22.85
CA PRO A 237 -11.07 -18.78 -21.62
C PRO A 237 -9.93 -19.61 -21.01
N PRO A 238 -9.51 -19.33 -19.77
CA PRO A 238 -8.32 -19.95 -19.22
C PRO A 238 -8.56 -21.40 -18.80
N LEU A 239 -7.51 -22.21 -18.89
CA LEU A 239 -7.45 -23.53 -18.27
C LEU A 239 -6.92 -23.40 -16.85
N VAL A 240 -7.54 -24.11 -15.90
CA VAL A 240 -7.20 -24.04 -14.48
C VAL A 240 -6.90 -25.43 -13.95
N VAL A 241 -5.78 -25.58 -13.25
CA VAL A 241 -5.40 -26.81 -12.55
C VAL A 241 -5.04 -26.51 -11.10
N SER A 242 -5.30 -27.45 -10.20
CA SER A 242 -4.89 -27.35 -8.80
C SER A 242 -3.38 -27.57 -8.66
N SER A 243 -2.71 -26.76 -7.84
CA SER A 243 -1.30 -26.90 -7.49
C SER A 243 -1.11 -26.63 -5.99
N GLY A 244 -1.17 -27.69 -5.18
CA GLY A 244 -1.17 -27.57 -3.71
C GLY A 244 -2.32 -26.70 -3.19
N GLU A 245 -1.98 -25.66 -2.44
CA GLU A 245 -2.93 -24.66 -1.88
C GLU A 245 -3.31 -23.56 -2.89
N HIS A 246 -2.86 -23.68 -4.14
CA HIS A 246 -3.01 -22.66 -5.18
C HIS A 246 -3.58 -23.28 -6.46
N PHE A 247 -3.78 -22.42 -7.46
CA PHE A 247 -4.14 -22.84 -8.80
C PHE A 247 -3.11 -22.34 -9.79
N LEU A 248 -2.83 -23.13 -10.82
CA LEU A 248 -2.14 -22.65 -12.01
C LEU A 248 -3.17 -22.40 -13.10
N VAL A 249 -3.01 -21.28 -13.77
CA VAL A 249 -3.95 -20.77 -14.77
C VAL A 249 -3.19 -20.51 -16.05
N ARG A 250 -3.67 -21.04 -17.17
CA ARG A 250 -3.07 -20.86 -18.49
C ARG A 250 -4.06 -20.25 -19.46
N SER A 251 -3.59 -19.30 -20.26
CA SER A 251 -4.31 -18.71 -21.39
C SER A 251 -3.28 -18.54 -22.49
N GLU A 252 -3.46 -19.26 -23.61
CA GLU A 252 -2.49 -19.34 -24.69
C GLU A 252 -1.10 -19.84 -24.21
N SER A 253 -0.08 -19.00 -24.40
CA SER A 253 1.33 -19.24 -24.03
C SER A 253 1.70 -18.60 -22.68
N GLU A 254 0.73 -18.00 -21.99
CA GLU A 254 0.94 -17.34 -20.71
C GLU A 254 0.40 -18.20 -19.56
N CYS A 255 1.17 -18.26 -18.47
CA CYS A 255 0.83 -18.99 -17.26
C CYS A 255 0.89 -18.05 -16.04
N TRP A 256 -0.01 -18.29 -15.09
CA TRP A 256 -0.09 -17.57 -13.83
C TRP A 256 -0.34 -18.53 -12.66
N LEU A 257 0.30 -18.22 -11.54
CA LEU A 257 -0.09 -18.73 -10.22
C LEU A 257 -1.22 -17.87 -9.67
N LEU A 258 -2.38 -18.48 -9.43
CA LEU A 258 -3.52 -17.88 -8.75
C LEU A 258 -3.50 -18.28 -7.28
N THR A 259 -3.31 -17.27 -6.42
CA THR A 259 -3.51 -17.37 -4.97
C THR A 259 -4.85 -16.77 -4.61
N ALA A 260 -5.69 -17.48 -3.85
CA ALA A 260 -7.00 -16.98 -3.43
C ALA A 260 -7.29 -17.36 -1.97
N ASP A 261 -7.92 -16.43 -1.25
CA ASP A 261 -8.34 -16.60 0.14
C ASP A 261 -9.55 -15.69 0.45
N VAL A 262 -9.91 -15.58 1.73
CA VAL A 262 -11.05 -14.77 2.17
C VAL A 262 -10.94 -13.29 1.79
N PHE A 263 -9.73 -12.76 1.63
CA PHE A 263 -9.53 -11.34 1.39
C PHE A 263 -9.39 -10.99 -0.09
N GLY A 264 -8.97 -11.92 -0.94
CA GLY A 264 -8.91 -11.64 -2.37
C GLY A 264 -8.35 -12.77 -3.22
N ALA A 265 -8.00 -12.41 -4.44
CA ALA A 265 -7.39 -13.29 -5.41
C ALA A 265 -6.34 -12.51 -6.21
N THR A 266 -5.13 -13.04 -6.31
CA THR A 266 -4.03 -12.41 -7.07
C THR A 266 -3.37 -13.39 -8.03
N PHE A 267 -2.98 -12.88 -9.19
CA PHE A 267 -2.26 -13.62 -10.22
C PHE A 267 -0.80 -13.18 -10.26
N HIS A 268 0.11 -14.15 -10.25
CA HIS A 268 1.55 -13.95 -10.40
C HIS A 268 2.05 -14.69 -11.62
N ARG A 269 3.03 -14.15 -12.34
CA ARG A 269 3.60 -14.86 -13.49
C ARG A 269 4.20 -16.19 -13.04
N ALA A 270 3.86 -17.24 -13.76
CA ALA A 270 4.41 -18.58 -13.60
C ALA A 270 4.93 -19.07 -14.95
N SER A 271 5.77 -20.09 -14.92
CA SER A 271 6.28 -20.74 -16.13
C SER A 271 5.28 -21.77 -16.65
N ILE A 272 5.29 -22.01 -17.97
CA ILE A 272 4.50 -23.09 -18.59
C ILE A 272 4.93 -24.45 -18.03
N LYS A 273 6.22 -24.63 -17.73
CA LYS A 273 6.76 -25.86 -17.15
C LYS A 273 6.15 -26.22 -15.79
N GLU A 274 5.66 -25.24 -15.04
CA GLU A 274 4.97 -25.50 -13.77
C GLU A 274 3.52 -25.96 -14.00
N PHE A 275 2.92 -25.64 -15.16
CA PHE A 275 1.54 -25.99 -15.52
C PHE A 275 1.42 -27.40 -16.14
N GLU A 276 2.47 -27.86 -16.84
CA GLU A 276 2.57 -29.20 -17.47
C GLU A 276 2.88 -30.30 -16.46
#